data_AF-A0A8T0VN83-F1
#
_entry.id   AF-A0A8T0VN83-F1
#
_cell.length_a   1.000
_cell.length_b   1.000
_cell.length_c   1.000
_cell.angle_alpha   90.00
_cell.angle_beta   90.00
_cell.angle_gamma   90.00
#
_symmetry.space_group_name_H-M   'P 1'
#
loop_
_entity.id
_entity.type
_entity.pdbx_description
1 polymer ?
#
loop_
_entity_poly.entity_id
_entity_poly.type
_entity_poly.pdbx_seq_one_letter_code
_entity_poly.pdbx_strand_id
1 'polypeptide(L)'
;MAERPRPRRSADHRHRLRLRRLLVLLPLALLLALLSQLPALLRRANSLGRRCLPGAPDRLVRDPRLSLAIVTLADDGVSGSRGRRSFRGVLAATARNKRAYAAAQGYHLVALPASAVDSSRPPSWSKVLALRVHLRRHHWLFWNDADTLVTNPEILLERILFSVIGPSDFDDSPDLVLTEDFGGVNAGVFFIRRSKWSERFLDTVWFHKKWR
;
A
#
# COMPACT_ATOMS: atom_id res chain seq x y z
N MET A 1 -17.76 -43.87 -73.70
CA MET A 1 -16.86 -42.72 -73.47
C MET A 1 -16.75 -42.47 -71.96
N ALA A 2 -15.52 -42.41 -71.47
CA ALA A 2 -15.01 -42.41 -70.09
C ALA A 2 -15.89 -41.85 -68.93
N GLU A 3 -16.01 -42.64 -67.84
CA GLU A 3 -16.31 -42.13 -66.49
C GLU A 3 -15.09 -41.37 -65.93
N ARG A 4 -15.29 -40.13 -65.50
CA ARG A 4 -14.25 -39.33 -64.82
C ARG A 4 -14.10 -39.78 -63.36
N PRO A 5 -12.86 -39.94 -62.82
CA PRO A 5 -12.68 -40.28 -61.42
C PRO A 5 -13.04 -39.10 -60.51
N ARG A 6 -13.82 -39.33 -59.45
CA ARG A 6 -14.08 -38.34 -58.40
C ARG A 6 -12.80 -38.05 -57.60
N PRO A 7 -12.47 -36.78 -57.30
CA PRO A 7 -11.20 -36.46 -56.64
C PRO A 7 -11.22 -36.86 -55.16
N ARG A 8 -10.16 -37.52 -54.69
CA ARG A 8 -9.87 -37.80 -53.26
C ARG A 8 -9.61 -36.48 -52.52
N ARG A 9 -10.66 -35.73 -52.15
CA ARG A 9 -10.56 -34.43 -51.43
C ARG A 9 -10.71 -34.52 -49.90
N SER A 10 -10.92 -35.69 -49.29
CA SER A 10 -11.35 -35.77 -47.88
C SER A 10 -10.24 -35.92 -46.83
N ALA A 11 -9.04 -36.40 -47.19
CA ALA A 11 -7.94 -36.62 -46.24
C ALA A 11 -7.07 -35.36 -46.05
N ASP A 12 -6.71 -34.69 -47.16
CA ASP A 12 -5.92 -33.46 -47.16
C ASP A 12 -6.64 -32.30 -46.46
N HIS A 13 -7.97 -32.19 -46.66
CA HIS A 13 -8.79 -31.18 -45.98
C HIS A 13 -8.81 -31.37 -44.44
N ARG A 14 -8.93 -32.62 -43.98
CA ARG A 14 -8.88 -32.96 -42.54
C ARG A 14 -7.49 -32.73 -41.94
N HIS A 15 -6.43 -33.01 -42.70
CA HIS A 15 -5.06 -32.72 -42.28
C HIS A 15 -4.80 -31.22 -42.15
N ARG A 16 -5.22 -30.42 -43.14
CA ARG A 16 -5.11 -28.94 -43.10
C ARG A 16 -5.91 -28.32 -41.97
N LEU A 17 -7.10 -28.84 -41.66
CA LEU A 17 -7.90 -28.40 -40.51
C LEU A 17 -7.23 -28.75 -39.18
N ARG A 18 -6.66 -29.95 -39.04
CA ARG A 18 -5.89 -30.35 -37.84
C ARG A 18 -4.64 -29.49 -37.67
N LEU A 19 -3.90 -29.23 -38.75
CA LEU A 19 -2.72 -28.38 -38.74
C LEU A 19 -3.06 -26.93 -38.36
N ARG A 20 -4.14 -26.36 -38.93
CA ARG A 20 -4.62 -25.02 -38.55
C ARG A 20 -5.06 -24.94 -37.08
N ARG A 21 -5.72 -25.98 -36.56
CA ARG A 21 -6.09 -26.05 -35.14
C ARG A 21 -4.84 -26.14 -34.24
N LEU A 22 -3.84 -26.94 -34.62
CA LEU A 22 -2.57 -27.03 -33.89
C LEU A 22 -1.81 -25.70 -33.91
N LEU A 23 -1.77 -25.00 -35.05
CA LEU A 23 -1.12 -23.68 -35.17
C LEU A 23 -1.75 -22.58 -34.29
N VAL A 24 -3.00 -22.75 -33.85
CA VAL A 24 -3.67 -21.79 -32.96
C VAL A 24 -3.68 -22.27 -31.51
N LEU A 25 -4.02 -23.54 -31.28
CA LEU A 25 -4.19 -24.09 -29.93
C LEU A 25 -2.86 -24.28 -29.20
N LEU A 26 -1.79 -24.64 -29.91
CA LEU A 26 -0.49 -24.88 -29.31
C LEU A 26 0.15 -23.59 -28.77
N PRO A 27 0.22 -22.47 -29.52
CA PRO A 27 0.72 -21.21 -28.95
C PRO A 27 -0.21 -20.62 -27.87
N LEU A 28 -1.53 -20.81 -27.99
CA LEU A 28 -2.47 -20.40 -26.93
C LEU A 28 -2.25 -21.20 -25.63
N ALA A 29 -2.08 -22.51 -25.73
CA ALA A 29 -1.77 -23.37 -24.58
C ALA A 29 -0.41 -23.00 -23.97
N LEU A 30 0.60 -22.71 -24.80
CA LEU A 30 1.91 -22.26 -24.35
C LEU A 30 1.82 -20.91 -23.61
N LEU A 31 1.04 -19.96 -24.14
CA LEU A 31 0.80 -18.66 -23.53
C LEU A 31 0.07 -18.79 -22.19
N LEU A 32 -0.96 -19.63 -22.12
CA LEU A 32 -1.70 -19.88 -20.87
C LEU A 32 -0.82 -20.58 -19.83
N ALA A 33 0.02 -21.53 -20.24
CA ALA A 33 1.02 -22.13 -19.38
C ALA A 33 1.99 -21.07 -18.85
N LEU A 34 2.52 -20.19 -19.72
CA LEU A 34 3.42 -19.10 -19.33
C LEU A 34 2.75 -18.12 -18.34
N LEU A 35 1.50 -17.73 -18.62
CA LEU A 35 0.69 -16.86 -17.77
C LEU A 35 0.36 -17.51 -16.42
N SER A 36 0.19 -18.84 -16.36
CA SER A 36 0.00 -19.56 -15.10
C SER A 36 1.24 -19.55 -14.19
N GLN A 37 2.44 -19.43 -14.78
CA GLN A 37 3.71 -19.35 -14.07
C GLN A 37 4.08 -17.90 -13.67
N LEU A 38 3.47 -16.90 -14.33
CA LEU A 38 3.72 -15.48 -14.07
C LEU A 38 3.56 -15.09 -12.58
N PRO A 39 2.52 -15.55 -11.84
CA PRO A 39 2.40 -15.25 -10.42
C PRO A 39 3.56 -15.78 -9.56
N ALA A 40 4.21 -16.88 -9.95
CA ALA A 40 5.36 -17.42 -9.24
C ALA A 40 6.65 -16.62 -9.57
N LEU A 41 6.81 -16.23 -10.84
CA LEU A 41 7.89 -15.34 -11.30
C LEU A 41 7.77 -13.94 -10.67
N LEU A 42 6.58 -13.35 -10.66
CA LEU A 42 6.31 -12.03 -10.09
C LEU A 42 6.32 -12.03 -8.55
N ARG A 43 6.00 -13.16 -7.90
CA ARG A 43 6.20 -13.33 -6.46
C ARG A 43 7.66 -13.11 -6.05
N ARG A 44 8.62 -13.49 -6.91
CA ARG A 44 10.05 -13.22 -6.72
C ARG A 44 10.52 -11.89 -7.35
N ALA A 45 9.79 -11.30 -8.28
CA ALA A 45 10.16 -9.97 -8.81
C ALA A 45 10.15 -8.88 -7.72
N ASN A 46 9.33 -9.04 -6.67
CA ASN A 46 9.38 -8.18 -5.48
C ASN A 46 10.72 -8.23 -4.72
N SER A 47 11.54 -9.27 -4.90
CA SER A 47 12.87 -9.37 -4.28
C SER A 47 13.98 -8.70 -5.10
N LEU A 48 13.71 -8.29 -6.35
CA LEU A 48 14.72 -7.71 -7.27
C LEU A 48 14.72 -6.18 -7.31
N GLY A 49 13.79 -5.50 -6.63
CA GLY A 49 13.62 -4.04 -6.74
C GLY A 49 13.65 -3.25 -5.43
N ARG A 50 13.76 -3.89 -4.27
CA ARG A 50 13.83 -3.17 -2.99
C ARG A 50 15.22 -3.40 -2.39
N ARG A 51 15.83 -2.34 -1.86
CA ARG A 51 16.75 -2.48 -0.73
C ARG A 51 15.93 -3.05 0.42
N CYS A 52 15.61 -4.34 0.37
CA CYS A 52 14.94 -5.03 1.46
C CYS A 52 15.89 -4.91 2.65
N LEU A 53 15.45 -4.19 3.68
CA LEU A 53 16.04 -4.35 5.00
C LEU A 53 16.13 -5.84 5.31
N PRO A 54 17.20 -6.31 5.99
CA PRO A 54 17.34 -7.72 6.33
C PRO A 54 16.03 -8.24 6.92
N GLY A 55 15.66 -9.45 6.53
CA GLY A 55 14.37 -10.03 6.89
C GLY A 55 14.16 -9.95 8.39
N ALA A 56 13.12 -9.24 8.83
CA ALA A 56 12.68 -9.30 10.22
C ALA A 56 12.50 -10.79 10.61
N PRO A 57 12.85 -11.16 11.86
CA PRO A 57 12.93 -12.55 12.29
C PRO A 57 11.69 -13.36 11.88
N ASP A 58 11.90 -14.61 11.46
CA ASP A 58 10.85 -15.48 10.90
C ASP A 58 9.63 -15.65 11.82
N ARG A 59 9.81 -15.50 13.13
CA ARG A 59 8.73 -15.39 14.11
C ARG A 59 8.71 -13.99 14.71
N LEU A 60 7.80 -13.17 14.22
CA LEU A 60 7.32 -12.03 14.98
C LEU A 60 6.39 -12.53 16.08
N VAL A 61 6.85 -12.52 17.32
CA VAL A 61 5.96 -12.65 18.47
C VAL A 61 5.26 -11.30 18.63
N ARG A 62 3.95 -11.25 18.40
CA ARG A 62 3.17 -10.05 18.70
C ARG A 62 3.25 -9.81 20.20
N ASP A 63 3.83 -8.69 20.61
CA ASP A 63 3.69 -8.23 21.99
C ASP A 63 2.24 -7.76 22.19
N PRO A 64 1.43 -8.43 23.04
CA PRO A 64 0.05 -8.04 23.28
C PRO A 64 -0.09 -6.64 23.90
N ARG A 65 0.99 -6.05 24.42
CA ARG A 65 1.03 -4.67 24.92
C ARG A 65 1.14 -3.65 23.79
N LEU A 66 1.66 -4.05 22.63
CA LEU A 66 1.88 -3.15 21.51
C LEU A 66 0.56 -2.87 20.78
N SER A 67 0.14 -1.61 20.81
CA SER A 67 -1.07 -1.14 20.12
C SER A 67 -0.68 -0.20 18.99
N LEU A 68 -1.06 -0.53 17.76
CA LEU A 68 -0.87 0.32 16.59
C LEU A 68 -2.22 0.84 16.08
N ALA A 69 -2.23 2.10 15.62
CA ALA A 69 -3.36 2.66 14.90
C ALA A 69 -2.92 3.26 13.56
N ILE A 70 -3.71 3.00 12.53
CA ILE A 70 -3.57 3.62 11.21
C ILE A 70 -4.34 4.94 11.25
N VAL A 71 -3.71 6.05 10.92
CA VAL A 71 -4.34 7.37 10.89
C VAL A 71 -4.32 7.91 9.47
N THR A 72 -5.48 8.37 8.98
CA THR A 72 -5.64 8.90 7.63
C THR A 72 -6.66 10.03 7.60
N LEU A 73 -6.47 11.00 6.70
CA LEU A 73 -7.31 12.17 6.54
C LEU A 73 -7.27 12.62 5.07
N ALA A 74 -8.41 13.11 4.57
CA ALA A 74 -8.48 13.89 3.34
C ALA A 74 -9.31 15.14 3.58
N ASP A 75 -8.97 16.21 2.87
CA ASP A 75 -9.72 17.47 2.86
C ASP A 75 -11.05 17.39 2.10
N ASP A 76 -11.21 16.39 1.23
CA ASP A 76 -12.32 16.28 0.27
C ASP A 76 -12.67 17.58 -0.51
N GLY A 77 -11.74 18.54 -0.58
CA GLY A 77 -11.94 19.85 -1.23
C GLY A 77 -12.68 20.88 -0.36
N VAL A 78 -12.81 20.65 0.96
CA VAL A 78 -13.46 21.57 1.90
C VAL A 78 -12.63 22.82 2.13
N SER A 79 -11.30 22.75 2.06
CA SER A 79 -10.42 23.92 2.25
C SER A 79 -10.40 24.90 1.07
N GLY A 80 -11.30 24.77 0.08
CA GLY A 80 -11.45 25.76 -0.98
C GLY A 80 -10.22 25.90 -1.88
N SER A 81 -9.37 24.87 -1.98
CA SER A 81 -8.20 24.88 -2.84
C SER A 81 -8.63 25.11 -4.29
N ARG A 82 -8.46 26.35 -4.77
CA ARG A 82 -8.77 26.82 -6.15
C ARG A 82 -7.87 26.19 -7.23
N GLY A 83 -7.18 25.10 -6.91
CA GLY A 83 -6.27 24.39 -7.80
C GLY A 83 -6.99 23.41 -8.72
N ARG A 84 -6.37 23.15 -9.87
CA ARG A 84 -6.87 22.21 -10.91
C ARG A 84 -6.93 20.74 -10.46
N ARG A 85 -6.39 20.41 -9.27
CA ARG A 85 -6.36 19.05 -8.69
C ARG A 85 -7.23 19.02 -7.45
N SER A 86 -8.20 18.11 -7.43
CA SER A 86 -9.12 17.89 -6.30
C SER A 86 -8.80 16.55 -5.64
N PHE A 87 -8.76 16.53 -4.31
CA PHE A 87 -8.65 15.30 -3.51
C PHE A 87 -10.01 14.76 -3.06
N ARG A 88 -11.10 15.33 -3.61
CA ARG A 88 -12.48 14.91 -3.30
C ARG A 88 -12.68 13.43 -3.62
N GLY A 89 -13.15 12.69 -2.62
CA GLY A 89 -13.48 11.27 -2.76
C GLY A 89 -12.28 10.34 -2.76
N VAL A 90 -11.05 10.84 -2.64
CA VAL A 90 -9.83 10.01 -2.58
C VAL A 90 -9.87 9.12 -1.35
N LEU A 91 -10.17 9.68 -0.16
CA LEU A 91 -10.30 8.86 1.05
C LEU A 91 -11.46 7.87 0.93
N ALA A 92 -12.59 8.26 0.35
CA ALA A 92 -13.70 7.34 0.12
C ALA A 92 -13.29 6.15 -0.75
N ALA A 93 -12.48 6.38 -1.79
CA ALA A 93 -11.98 5.34 -2.68
C ALA A 93 -10.97 4.39 -2.00
N THR A 94 -10.13 4.89 -1.10
CA THR A 94 -9.08 4.07 -0.45
C THR A 94 -9.46 3.54 0.93
N ALA A 95 -10.49 4.09 1.59
CA ALA A 95 -10.88 3.73 2.94
C ALA A 95 -11.24 2.26 3.08
N ARG A 96 -11.90 1.65 2.07
CA ARG A 96 -12.21 0.22 2.08
C ARG A 96 -10.94 -0.64 2.14
N ASN A 97 -9.90 -0.25 1.41
CA ASN A 97 -8.61 -0.95 1.40
C ASN A 97 -7.94 -0.88 2.78
N LYS A 98 -7.82 0.32 3.35
CA LYS A 98 -7.25 0.53 4.68
C LYS A 98 -8.04 -0.18 5.78
N ARG A 99 -9.38 -0.12 5.72
CA ARG A 99 -10.28 -0.79 6.69
C ARG A 99 -10.16 -2.31 6.62
N ALA A 100 -10.09 -2.89 5.43
CA ALA A 100 -9.91 -4.34 5.27
C ALA A 100 -8.59 -4.82 5.88
N TYR A 101 -7.49 -4.10 5.62
CA TYR A 101 -6.20 -4.43 6.22
C TYR A 101 -6.19 -4.29 7.75
N ALA A 102 -6.70 -3.16 8.26
CA ALA A 102 -6.80 -2.92 9.69
C ALA A 102 -7.63 -4.01 10.41
N ALA A 103 -8.79 -4.35 9.85
CA ALA A 103 -9.65 -5.40 10.39
C ALA A 103 -8.99 -6.79 10.35
N ALA A 104 -8.34 -7.14 9.23
CA ALA A 104 -7.67 -8.44 9.09
C ALA A 104 -6.49 -8.60 10.06
N GLN A 105 -5.79 -7.51 10.39
CA GLN A 105 -4.59 -7.55 11.23
C GLN A 105 -4.82 -7.09 12.67
N GLY A 106 -6.03 -6.68 13.03
CA GLY A 106 -6.39 -6.24 14.38
C GLY A 106 -5.89 -4.83 14.74
N TYR A 107 -5.65 -3.96 13.76
CA TYR A 107 -5.26 -2.57 14.02
C TYR A 107 -6.49 -1.66 14.15
N HIS A 108 -6.35 -0.60 14.95
CA HIS A 108 -7.34 0.47 14.97
C HIS A 108 -7.19 1.36 13.72
N LEU A 109 -8.30 1.73 13.08
CA LEU A 109 -8.30 2.68 11.97
C LEU A 109 -8.97 3.99 12.39
N VAL A 110 -8.20 5.07 12.36
CA VAL A 110 -8.65 6.44 12.52
C VAL A 110 -8.76 7.08 11.13
N ALA A 111 -9.91 6.92 10.47
CA ALA A 111 -10.22 7.63 9.23
C ALA A 111 -11.00 8.90 9.55
N LEU A 112 -10.33 10.05 9.50
CA LEU A 112 -10.91 11.33 9.86
C LEU A 112 -11.75 11.92 8.71
N PRO A 113 -12.89 12.54 9.02
CA PRO A 113 -13.70 13.22 8.01
C PRO A 113 -13.04 14.51 7.55
N ALA A 114 -13.46 15.02 6.39
CA ALA A 114 -12.98 16.29 5.84
C ALA A 114 -13.16 17.50 6.77
N SER A 115 -14.18 17.48 7.63
CA SER A 115 -14.40 18.50 8.65
C SER A 115 -13.31 18.56 9.72
N ALA A 116 -12.41 17.57 9.79
CA ALA A 116 -11.25 17.59 10.68
C ALA A 116 -10.04 18.33 10.07
N VAL A 117 -10.13 18.78 8.81
CA VAL A 117 -9.11 19.65 8.22
C VAL A 117 -9.24 21.06 8.78
N ASP A 118 -8.13 21.58 9.30
CA ASP A 118 -8.01 22.95 9.77
C ASP A 118 -7.62 23.86 8.60
N SER A 119 -8.52 24.79 8.26
CA SER A 119 -8.38 25.70 7.13
C SER A 119 -7.42 26.87 7.39
N SER A 120 -6.87 27.01 8.60
CA SER A 120 -5.85 28.04 8.90
C SER A 120 -4.46 27.71 8.32
N ARG A 121 -4.27 26.50 7.79
CA ARG A 121 -3.04 26.03 7.13
C ARG A 121 -3.36 25.22 5.89
N PRO A 122 -2.37 24.97 4.99
CA PRO A 122 -2.60 24.08 3.86
C PRO A 122 -3.05 22.68 4.33
N PRO A 123 -3.97 21.99 3.62
CA PRO A 123 -4.63 20.80 4.15
C PRO A 123 -3.70 19.67 4.61
N SER A 124 -2.55 19.52 3.96
CA SER A 124 -1.53 18.54 4.32
C SER A 124 -1.02 18.69 5.75
N TRP A 125 -1.11 19.87 6.35
CA TRP A 125 -0.69 20.14 7.74
C TRP A 125 -1.66 19.60 8.78
N SER A 126 -2.91 19.32 8.42
CA SER A 126 -3.91 18.77 9.36
C SER A 126 -3.54 17.37 9.86
N LYS A 127 -2.61 16.68 9.20
CA LYS A 127 -2.00 15.45 9.72
C LYS A 127 -1.34 15.64 11.08
N VAL A 128 -0.75 16.81 11.32
CA VAL A 128 -0.11 17.13 12.61
C VAL A 128 -1.16 17.17 13.73
N LEU A 129 -2.31 17.81 13.48
CA LEU A 129 -3.42 17.83 14.45
C LEU A 129 -4.02 16.44 14.65
N ALA A 130 -4.25 15.70 13.57
CA ALA A 130 -4.72 14.32 13.63
C ALA A 130 -3.82 13.45 14.52
N LEU A 131 -2.50 13.52 14.33
CA LEU A 131 -1.56 12.77 15.14
C LEU A 131 -1.60 13.22 16.60
N ARG A 132 -1.62 14.54 16.88
CA ARG A 132 -1.68 15.06 18.27
C ARG A 132 -2.86 14.52 19.07
N VAL A 133 -4.05 14.50 18.47
CA VAL A 133 -5.28 14.02 19.13
C VAL A 133 -5.22 12.52 19.45
N HIS A 134 -4.57 11.73 18.58
CA HIS A 134 -4.56 10.27 18.70
C HIS A 134 -3.30 9.70 19.36
N LEU A 135 -2.23 10.50 19.52
CA LEU A 135 -0.91 10.02 19.96
C LEU A 135 -0.96 9.30 21.31
N ARG A 136 -1.74 9.81 22.27
CA ARG A 136 -1.79 9.24 23.63
C ARG A 136 -2.53 7.90 23.71
N ARG A 137 -3.33 7.57 22.68
CA ARG A 137 -4.24 6.41 22.69
C ARG A 137 -3.59 5.11 22.26
N HIS A 138 -2.44 5.18 21.59
CA HIS A 138 -1.75 4.02 21.03
C HIS A 138 -0.25 4.18 21.22
N HIS A 139 0.48 3.07 21.36
CA HIS A 139 1.94 3.07 21.41
C HIS A 139 2.57 3.62 20.13
N TRP A 140 1.99 3.28 18.97
CA TRP A 140 2.43 3.78 17.67
C TRP A 140 1.25 4.22 16.82
N LEU A 141 1.43 5.35 16.14
CA LEU A 141 0.58 5.75 15.04
C LEU A 141 1.31 5.50 13.73
N PHE A 142 0.63 4.86 12.79
CA PHE A 142 1.05 4.72 11.41
C PHE A 142 0.27 5.73 10.58
N TRP A 143 0.90 6.85 10.26
CA TRP A 143 0.32 7.83 9.35
C TRP A 143 0.28 7.25 7.94
N ASN A 144 -0.87 7.33 7.28
CA ASN A 144 -1.08 6.79 5.96
C ASN A 144 -1.96 7.74 5.15
N ASP A 145 -1.37 8.48 4.21
CA ASP A 145 -2.08 9.47 3.38
C ASP A 145 -3.29 8.83 2.66
N ALA A 146 -4.31 9.66 2.42
CA ALA A 146 -5.56 9.19 1.82
C ALA A 146 -5.39 8.59 0.43
N ASP A 147 -4.39 8.99 -0.34
CA ASP A 147 -4.08 8.51 -1.69
C ASP A 147 -3.21 7.24 -1.73
N THR A 148 -2.91 6.64 -0.58
CA THR A 148 -2.13 5.40 -0.49
C THR A 148 -3.01 4.14 -0.44
N LEU A 149 -2.46 3.00 -0.87
CA LEU A 149 -3.11 1.68 -0.80
C LEU A 149 -2.17 0.65 -0.18
N VAL A 150 -2.73 -0.22 0.67
CA VAL A 150 -2.11 -1.47 1.10
C VAL A 150 -2.21 -2.48 -0.05
N THR A 151 -1.06 -2.84 -0.61
CA THR A 151 -0.97 -3.77 -1.76
C THR A 151 -0.58 -5.19 -1.36
N ASN A 152 0.03 -5.36 -0.18
CA ASN A 152 0.31 -6.66 0.40
C ASN A 152 -0.24 -6.71 1.83
N PRO A 153 -1.45 -7.27 2.05
CA PRO A 153 -2.08 -7.30 3.36
C PRO A 153 -1.50 -8.38 4.29
N GLU A 154 -0.60 -9.24 3.82
CA GLU A 154 0.05 -10.29 4.63
C GLU A 154 1.23 -9.73 5.45
N ILE A 155 1.77 -8.57 5.05
CA ILE A 155 2.86 -7.92 5.78
C ILE A 155 2.26 -7.18 6.97
N LEU A 156 2.72 -7.54 8.18
CA LEU A 156 2.37 -6.85 9.42
C LEU A 156 3.09 -5.50 9.55
N LEU A 157 2.44 -4.52 10.17
CA LEU A 157 3.07 -3.23 10.48
C LEU A 157 4.25 -3.40 11.43
N GLU A 158 4.17 -4.32 12.39
CA GLU A 158 5.26 -4.68 13.29
C GLU A 158 6.45 -5.25 12.52
N ARG A 159 6.20 -5.99 11.43
CA ARG A 159 7.28 -6.52 10.57
C ARG A 159 8.05 -5.38 9.90
N ILE A 160 7.35 -4.34 9.46
CA ILE A 160 7.97 -3.14 8.88
C ILE A 160 8.72 -2.38 9.97
N LEU A 161 8.07 -2.09 11.09
CA LEU A 161 8.63 -1.33 12.19
C LEU A 161 9.92 -1.97 12.74
N PHE A 162 9.88 -3.26 13.09
CA PHE A 162 11.02 -3.98 13.66
C PHE A 162 12.13 -4.27 12.65
N SER A 163 11.86 -4.20 11.34
CA SER A 163 12.93 -4.26 10.34
C SER A 163 13.86 -3.04 10.40
N VAL A 164 13.40 -1.92 10.98
CA VAL A 164 14.17 -0.68 11.12
C VAL A 164 14.72 -0.55 12.54
N ILE A 165 13.88 -0.76 13.56
CA ILE A 165 14.25 -0.47 14.96
C ILE A 165 14.81 -1.68 15.71
N GLY A 166 14.76 -2.87 15.10
CA GLY A 166 15.08 -4.13 15.74
C GLY A 166 13.99 -4.61 16.73
N PRO A 167 14.19 -5.75 17.40
CA PRO A 167 13.31 -6.26 18.45
C PRO A 167 13.58 -5.62 19.82
N SER A 168 14.15 -4.42 19.85
CA SER A 168 14.61 -3.71 21.06
C SER A 168 13.45 -3.31 21.97
N ASP A 169 13.79 -2.90 23.20
CA ASP A 169 12.82 -2.34 24.13
C ASP A 169 12.11 -1.15 23.46
N PHE A 170 10.78 -1.13 23.57
CA PHE A 170 9.96 -0.06 23.02
C PHE A 170 10.37 1.29 23.56
N ASP A 171 10.90 1.36 24.79
CA ASP A 171 11.29 2.60 25.45
C ASP A 171 12.59 3.19 24.86
N ASP A 172 13.51 2.37 24.36
CA ASP A 172 14.77 2.77 23.71
C ASP A 172 14.66 2.90 22.18
N SER A 173 13.47 2.69 21.62
CA SER A 173 13.21 2.82 20.18
C SER A 173 13.15 4.28 19.72
N PRO A 174 13.52 4.58 18.45
CA PRO A 174 13.36 5.92 17.90
C PRO A 174 11.89 6.36 17.89
N ASP A 175 11.66 7.67 18.00
CA ASP A 175 10.30 8.21 18.11
C ASP A 175 9.58 8.41 16.78
N LEU A 176 10.34 8.54 15.68
CA LEU A 176 9.83 8.83 14.35
C LEU A 176 10.58 7.97 13.33
N VAL A 177 9.85 7.21 12.53
CA VAL A 177 10.38 6.39 11.43
C VAL A 177 9.74 6.85 10.13
N LEU A 178 10.53 7.52 9.29
CA LEU A 178 10.10 8.08 8.01
C LEU A 178 10.35 7.11 6.86
N THR A 179 9.62 7.30 5.77
CA THR A 179 9.89 6.60 4.52
C THR A 179 10.73 7.48 3.59
N GLU A 180 11.49 6.84 2.72
CA GLU A 180 12.29 7.49 1.68
C GLU A 180 11.98 6.82 0.35
N ASP A 181 11.86 7.63 -0.70
CA ASP A 181 11.76 7.19 -2.09
C ASP A 181 12.84 7.87 -2.94
N PHE A 182 12.78 7.75 -4.27
CA PHE A 182 13.76 8.34 -5.17
C PHE A 182 13.83 9.88 -5.07
N GLY A 183 12.79 10.52 -4.53
CA GLY A 183 12.73 11.96 -4.27
C GLY A 183 13.22 12.35 -2.86
N GLY A 184 13.72 11.40 -2.07
CA GLY A 184 14.13 11.60 -0.69
C GLY A 184 12.99 11.29 0.29
N VAL A 185 12.97 12.03 1.41
CA VAL A 185 12.02 11.77 2.51
C VAL A 185 10.57 11.98 2.05
N ASN A 186 9.74 10.98 2.33
CA ASN A 186 8.31 11.00 2.08
C ASN A 186 7.52 11.05 3.40
N ALA A 187 6.73 12.11 3.58
CA ALA A 187 5.91 12.32 4.77
C ALA A 187 4.45 11.82 4.60
N GLY A 188 4.19 11.01 3.58
CA GLY A 188 2.87 10.42 3.31
C GLY A 188 2.65 9.07 3.98
N VAL A 189 3.74 8.38 4.35
CA VAL A 189 3.69 7.14 5.11
C VAL A 189 4.82 7.14 6.14
N PHE A 190 4.49 7.04 7.42
CA PHE A 190 5.51 7.00 8.49
C PHE A 190 4.94 6.46 9.80
N PHE A 191 5.82 6.06 10.72
CA PHE A 191 5.46 5.71 12.09
C PHE A 191 5.88 6.82 13.05
N ILE A 192 5.05 7.09 14.06
CA ILE A 192 5.39 7.96 15.18
C ILE A 192 4.98 7.30 16.50
N ARG A 193 5.90 7.24 17.45
CA ARG A 193 5.72 6.63 18.77
C ARG A 193 5.06 7.61 19.73
N ARG A 194 4.25 7.10 20.65
CA ARG A 194 3.80 7.87 21.80
C ARG A 194 4.95 8.10 22.77
N SER A 195 5.49 9.32 22.76
CA SER A 195 6.53 9.74 23.70
C SER A 195 6.44 11.25 23.97
N LYS A 196 7.15 11.70 25.03
CA LYS A 196 7.30 13.13 25.32
C LYS A 196 7.97 13.88 24.18
N TRP A 197 8.88 13.22 23.45
CA TRP A 197 9.52 13.81 22.29
C TRP A 197 8.51 14.04 21.16
N SER A 198 7.69 13.04 20.83
CA SER A 198 6.68 13.15 19.78
C SER A 198 5.63 14.21 20.08
N GLU A 199 5.21 14.35 21.34
CA GLU A 199 4.31 15.43 21.77
C GLU A 199 4.94 16.81 21.49
N ARG A 200 6.18 17.03 21.94
CA ARG A 200 6.92 18.28 21.72
C ARG A 200 7.20 18.54 20.25
N PHE A 201 7.53 17.51 19.49
CA PHE A 201 7.80 17.59 18.06
C PHE A 201 6.55 18.06 17.31
N LEU A 202 5.40 17.41 17.51
CA LEU A 202 4.15 17.80 16.86
C LEU A 202 3.68 19.19 17.26
N ASP A 203 3.85 19.58 18.53
CA ASP A 203 3.58 20.95 18.99
C ASP A 203 4.49 21.96 18.29
N THR A 204 5.79 21.68 18.23
CA THR A 204 6.78 22.56 17.58
C THR A 204 6.45 22.73 16.10
N VAL A 205 6.18 21.64 15.39
CA VAL A 205 5.81 21.67 13.97
C VAL A 205 4.52 22.47 13.76
N TRP A 206 3.48 22.24 14.57
CA TRP A 206 2.21 22.94 14.44
C TRP A 206 2.29 24.42 14.80
N PHE A 207 3.09 24.82 15.78
CA PHE A 207 3.18 26.22 16.20
C PHE A 207 4.28 27.00 15.47
N HIS A 208 5.10 26.34 14.64
CA HIS A 208 6.11 27.00 13.84
C HIS A 208 5.49 28.04 12.89
N LYS A 209 5.95 29.30 12.99
CA LYS A 209 5.34 30.46 12.34
C LYS A 209 5.68 30.61 10.86
N LYS A 210 6.79 30.03 10.39
CA LYS A 210 7.27 30.18 9.00
C LYS A 210 6.31 29.60 7.94
N TRP A 211 5.40 28.72 8.35
CA TRP A 211 4.53 27.95 7.44
C TRP A 211 3.03 28.14 7.76
N ARG A 212 2.68 29.34 8.25
CA ARG A 212 1.29 29.81 8.37
C ARG A 212 0.89 30.56 7.11
#